data_AF-A0A7S4BUY2-F1
#
_entry.id   AF-A0A7S4BUY2-F1
#
_cell.length_a   1.000
_cell.length_b   1.000
_cell.length_c   1.000
_cell.angle_alpha   90.00
_cell.angle_beta   90.00
_cell.angle_gamma   90.00
#
_symmetry.space_group_name_H-M   'P 1'
#
loop_
_entity.id
_entity.type
_entity.pdbx_description
1 polymer ?
#
loop_
_entity_poly.entity_id
_entity_poly.type
_entity_poly.pdbx_seq_one_letter_code
_entity_poly.pdbx_strand_id
1 'polypeptide(L)'
;GKANLDRCDFFRCHATFMGMDGANGEVGGGVFVGPGAVVQMTRTRIVGCHAGYAGGGLGVRAGGTAILTSCSMVNCTGGEAEAIFVEQADGDRQDAYVHIGLLTIEAPCGTTPLIVARSLSLVAPGLAVATLGADACDASAQSAHARLLGEATSLARCANASDELPVCGPAAACADTYLREATTYPEDGGDDDTTYVVPSCACEAPAYAVRSYFSEDAAPFALGQGCVTPRRGAAIRVAEAVDESIVLRLRKTATEAQVVERTLQLALKGTDSAGGEWRVQLESVPPWVSLPVASGAFSPSDDVISTALSVSTAGLAERAEPYTADILVSVASQANDTFSIAVVLFVSATISAANSVWGRSCSPFGAHEKLPLVWGEQGHVPFSACDFERMPTSLPLPNLQDRRAWRAVLTSVSSRASFAASTDFSAGEHYVSLVPPAMGEFELSLELGGEPVDAPLRVLVVCPPWSVPMADGGCGCSAGYEPAPTGCAPCPAGKKKDSASNEQCEEDLTPLFVGISVGTSLLLIFAAVAFFWRWRVGKQRIKAAKQVV
;
A
#
# COMPACT_ATOMS: atom_id res chain seq x y z
N GLY A 1 -28.91 -25.29 20.67
CA GLY A 1 -28.27 -24.53 19.57
C GLY A 1 -27.08 -23.76 20.11
N LYS A 2 -26.09 -23.39 19.27
CA LYS A 2 -24.91 -22.62 19.71
C LYS A 2 -24.97 -21.20 19.16
N ALA A 3 -24.76 -20.19 19.99
CA ALA A 3 -24.63 -18.79 19.57
C ALA A 3 -23.39 -18.16 20.19
N ASN A 4 -22.73 -17.29 19.43
CA ASN A 4 -21.59 -16.51 19.87
C ASN A 4 -21.88 -15.02 19.64
N LEU A 5 -21.89 -14.25 20.73
CA LEU A 5 -22.21 -12.83 20.77
C LEU A 5 -20.94 -12.09 21.18
N ASP A 6 -20.21 -11.52 20.23
CA ASP A 6 -19.03 -10.68 20.51
C ASP A 6 -19.38 -9.21 20.22
N ARG A 7 -19.16 -8.32 21.19
CA ARG A 7 -19.44 -6.87 21.09
C ARG A 7 -20.90 -6.54 20.69
N CYS A 8 -21.84 -7.33 21.19
CA CYS A 8 -23.27 -7.05 21.00
C CYS A 8 -23.80 -6.18 22.15
N ASP A 9 -24.67 -5.23 21.81
CA ASP A 9 -25.36 -4.41 22.81
C ASP A 9 -26.88 -4.61 22.73
N PHE A 10 -27.49 -4.88 23.88
CA PHE A 10 -28.92 -5.05 24.06
C PHE A 10 -29.45 -3.87 24.87
N PHE A 11 -30.41 -3.12 24.33
CA PHE A 11 -30.94 -1.92 24.97
C PHE A 11 -32.46 -2.01 25.13
N ARG A 12 -32.94 -1.85 26.36
CA ARG A 12 -34.37 -1.75 26.70
C ARG A 12 -35.21 -2.89 26.13
N CYS A 13 -34.63 -4.09 26.10
CA CYS A 13 -35.33 -5.28 25.68
C CYS A 13 -36.37 -5.64 26.73
N HIS A 14 -37.53 -6.10 26.28
CA HIS A 14 -38.60 -6.56 27.16
C HIS A 14 -38.98 -7.97 26.72
N ALA A 15 -38.77 -8.95 27.60
CA ALA A 15 -39.30 -10.28 27.35
C ALA A 15 -40.83 -10.21 27.51
N THR A 16 -41.60 -10.56 26.47
CA THR A 16 -43.08 -10.60 26.51
C THR A 16 -43.61 -12.04 26.38
N PHE A 17 -42.73 -13.03 26.56
CA PHE A 17 -43.02 -14.40 26.16
C PHE A 17 -44.01 -15.07 27.11
N MET A 18 -45.29 -15.16 26.68
CA MET A 18 -46.26 -16.11 27.23
C MET A 18 -45.94 -17.51 26.70
N GLY A 19 -45.38 -18.38 27.53
CA GLY A 19 -45.29 -19.81 27.21
C GLY A 19 -46.70 -20.41 27.01
N MET A 20 -46.86 -21.30 26.02
CA MET A 20 -48.12 -21.95 25.66
C MET A 20 -48.80 -22.76 26.80
N ASP A 21 -48.11 -22.99 27.92
CA ASP A 21 -48.60 -23.80 29.04
C ASP A 21 -48.94 -23.02 30.32
N GLY A 22 -49.05 -21.69 30.25
CA GLY A 22 -49.65 -20.87 31.32
C GLY A 22 -48.91 -20.81 32.67
N ALA A 23 -47.79 -21.50 32.84
CA ALA A 23 -47.05 -21.60 34.10
C ALA A 23 -45.60 -21.07 34.05
N ASN A 24 -45.14 -20.55 32.91
CA ASN A 24 -43.77 -20.06 32.74
C ASN A 24 -43.77 -18.54 32.62
N GLY A 25 -43.33 -17.86 33.68
CA GLY A 25 -43.16 -16.40 33.68
C GLY A 25 -42.09 -15.94 32.67
N GLU A 26 -42.11 -14.65 32.36
CA GLU A 26 -41.17 -14.01 31.43
C GLU A 26 -39.73 -14.04 32.01
N VAL A 27 -38.84 -14.85 31.41
CA VAL A 27 -37.44 -14.99 31.84
C VAL A 27 -36.48 -14.48 30.76
N GLY A 28 -35.41 -13.78 31.14
CA GLY A 28 -34.33 -13.40 30.21
C GLY A 28 -34.68 -12.18 29.34
N GLY A 29 -34.78 -11.00 29.96
CA GLY A 29 -35.23 -9.77 29.30
C GLY A 29 -34.33 -9.33 28.13
N GLY A 30 -33.01 -9.43 28.31
CA GLY A 30 -32.02 -9.23 27.25
C GLY A 30 -31.73 -10.52 26.48
N VAL A 31 -31.26 -11.55 27.18
CA VAL A 31 -30.88 -12.84 26.58
C VAL A 31 -31.56 -13.98 27.34
N PHE A 32 -32.14 -14.92 26.59
CA PHE A 32 -32.71 -16.15 27.12
C PHE A 32 -32.03 -17.38 26.51
N VAL A 33 -31.56 -18.29 27.37
CA VAL A 33 -30.87 -19.52 27.01
C VAL A 33 -31.75 -20.70 27.37
N GLY A 34 -32.36 -21.32 26.35
CA GLY A 34 -33.20 -22.50 26.53
C GLY A 34 -32.43 -23.81 26.75
N PRO A 35 -33.13 -24.90 27.08
CA PRO A 35 -32.53 -26.23 27.25
C PRO A 35 -31.75 -26.69 26.01
N GLY A 36 -30.55 -27.24 26.20
CA GLY A 36 -29.64 -27.68 25.13
C GLY A 36 -29.04 -26.55 24.29
N ALA A 37 -29.23 -25.28 24.70
CA ALA A 37 -28.58 -24.14 24.09
C ALA A 37 -27.28 -23.79 24.80
N VAL A 38 -26.28 -23.37 24.02
CA VAL A 38 -25.02 -22.82 24.53
C VAL A 38 -24.86 -21.43 23.95
N VAL A 39 -24.75 -20.43 24.80
CA VAL A 39 -24.50 -19.04 24.42
C VAL A 39 -23.14 -18.63 24.96
N GLN A 40 -22.25 -18.19 24.08
CA GLN A 40 -21.02 -17.52 24.46
C GLN A 40 -21.19 -16.02 24.21
N MET A 41 -20.94 -15.21 25.22
CA MET A 41 -21.00 -13.76 25.18
C MET A 41 -19.62 -13.22 25.52
N THR A 42 -19.08 -12.39 24.64
CA THR A 42 -17.79 -11.72 24.80
C THR A 42 -18.00 -10.22 24.61
N ARG A 43 -17.56 -9.38 25.56
CA ARG A 43 -17.68 -7.91 25.46
C ARG A 43 -19.10 -7.43 25.16
N THR A 44 -20.10 -8.13 25.70
CA THR A 44 -21.52 -7.87 25.44
C THR A 44 -22.08 -6.95 26.51
N ARG A 45 -22.87 -5.95 26.13
CA ARG A 45 -23.54 -5.03 27.06
C ARG A 45 -25.06 -5.22 27.02
N ILE A 46 -25.70 -5.29 28.17
CA ILE A 46 -27.17 -5.38 28.29
C ILE A 46 -27.62 -4.24 29.18
N VAL A 47 -28.48 -3.34 28.69
CA VAL A 47 -28.84 -2.11 29.42
C VAL A 47 -30.36 -1.95 29.44
N GLY A 48 -30.93 -1.69 30.63
CA GLY A 48 -32.33 -1.32 30.79
C GLY A 48 -33.30 -2.44 30.41
N CYS A 49 -32.86 -3.69 30.38
CA CYS A 49 -33.69 -4.81 29.93
C CYS A 49 -34.59 -5.32 31.06
N HIS A 50 -35.80 -5.74 30.71
CA HIS A 50 -36.84 -6.13 31.66
C HIS A 50 -37.42 -7.51 31.36
N ALA A 51 -37.69 -8.27 32.42
CA ALA A 51 -38.41 -9.53 32.36
C ALA A 51 -39.49 -9.56 33.45
N GLY A 52 -40.76 -9.82 33.11
CA GLY A 52 -41.84 -9.80 34.09
C GLY A 52 -41.71 -10.82 35.23
N TYR A 53 -40.91 -11.89 35.06
CA TYR A 53 -40.67 -12.89 36.10
C TYR A 53 -39.23 -12.86 36.62
N ALA A 54 -38.20 -13.17 35.81
CA ALA A 54 -36.83 -13.24 36.34
C ALA A 54 -35.72 -13.03 35.29
N GLY A 55 -34.56 -12.53 35.73
CA GLY A 55 -33.38 -12.38 34.87
C GLY A 55 -33.58 -11.32 33.79
N GLY A 56 -33.76 -10.06 34.19
CA GLY A 56 -33.94 -8.93 33.26
C GLY A 56 -32.81 -8.79 32.25
N GLY A 57 -31.59 -9.15 32.63
CA GLY A 57 -30.44 -9.20 31.72
C GLY A 57 -30.30 -10.56 31.02
N LEU A 58 -30.12 -11.63 31.79
CA LEU A 58 -29.90 -12.98 31.30
C LEU A 58 -30.75 -14.01 32.05
N GLY A 59 -31.40 -14.89 31.29
CA GLY A 59 -32.14 -16.04 31.79
C GLY A 59 -31.59 -17.34 31.22
N VAL A 60 -31.23 -18.31 32.06
CA VAL A 60 -30.72 -19.62 31.64
C VAL A 60 -31.61 -20.72 32.21
N ARG A 61 -32.27 -21.50 31.35
CA ARG A 61 -33.09 -22.63 31.77
C ARG A 61 -32.26 -23.90 31.99
N ALA A 62 -32.81 -24.84 32.74
CA ALA A 62 -32.25 -26.17 32.95
C ALA A 62 -31.81 -26.83 31.62
N GLY A 63 -30.59 -27.35 31.59
CA GLY A 63 -29.94 -27.90 30.40
C GLY A 63 -29.34 -26.86 29.45
N GLY A 64 -29.49 -25.57 29.73
CA GLY A 64 -28.84 -24.46 29.01
C GLY A 64 -27.45 -24.14 29.54
N THR A 65 -26.60 -23.55 28.71
CA THR A 65 -25.25 -23.10 29.10
C THR A 65 -24.98 -21.69 28.62
N ALA A 66 -24.53 -20.80 29.51
CA ALA A 66 -24.03 -19.48 29.17
C ALA A 66 -22.54 -19.35 29.52
N ILE A 67 -21.75 -18.73 28.65
CA ILE A 67 -20.32 -18.44 28.88
C ILE A 67 -20.14 -16.94 28.70
N LEU A 68 -19.86 -16.20 29.76
CA LEU A 68 -19.78 -14.74 29.79
C LEU A 68 -18.33 -14.29 29.96
N THR A 69 -17.80 -13.52 29.01
CA THR A 69 -16.43 -13.00 29.04
C THR A 69 -16.45 -11.50 28.82
N SER A 70 -16.13 -10.72 29.85
CA SER A 70 -16.15 -9.24 29.82
C SER A 70 -17.53 -8.66 29.46
N CYS A 71 -18.59 -9.18 30.06
CA CYS A 71 -19.95 -8.68 29.82
C CYS A 71 -20.35 -7.60 30.84
N SER A 72 -21.31 -6.73 30.49
CA SER A 72 -21.91 -5.81 31.46
C SER A 72 -23.43 -5.83 31.36
N MET A 73 -24.11 -5.75 32.52
CA MET A 73 -25.55 -5.68 32.65
C MET A 73 -25.90 -4.46 33.50
N VAL A 74 -26.59 -3.49 32.93
CA VAL A 74 -26.84 -2.18 33.56
C VAL A 74 -28.32 -1.92 33.65
N ASN A 75 -28.83 -1.57 34.82
CA ASN A 75 -30.21 -1.19 35.07
C ASN A 75 -31.23 -2.23 34.54
N CYS A 76 -30.89 -3.52 34.60
CA CYS A 76 -31.76 -4.61 34.18
C CYS A 76 -32.64 -5.07 35.34
N THR A 77 -33.91 -5.35 35.09
CA THR A 77 -34.91 -5.63 36.14
C THR A 77 -35.71 -6.89 35.85
N GLY A 78 -36.03 -7.64 36.91
CA GLY A 78 -36.92 -8.78 36.85
C GLY A 78 -37.73 -8.93 38.14
N GLY A 79 -38.87 -9.61 38.08
CA GLY A 79 -39.81 -9.73 39.20
C GLY A 79 -39.23 -10.38 40.46
N GLU A 80 -38.64 -11.57 40.34
CA GLU A 80 -38.04 -12.34 41.44
C GLU A 80 -36.50 -12.31 41.44
N ALA A 81 -35.87 -12.00 40.30
CA ALA A 81 -34.42 -11.85 40.16
C ALA A 81 -34.09 -10.77 39.14
N GLU A 82 -33.22 -9.81 39.51
CA GLU A 82 -33.07 -8.56 38.74
C GLU A 82 -32.26 -8.73 37.46
N ALA A 83 -31.00 -9.19 37.56
CA ALA A 83 -30.08 -9.20 36.43
C ALA A 83 -29.93 -10.59 35.78
N ILE A 84 -29.69 -11.64 36.58
CA ILE A 84 -29.46 -13.00 36.08
C ILE A 84 -30.34 -13.99 36.82
N PHE A 85 -30.98 -14.88 36.06
CA PHE A 85 -31.75 -16.01 36.56
C PHE A 85 -31.26 -17.33 35.95
N VAL A 86 -31.03 -18.33 36.80
CA VAL A 86 -30.62 -19.67 36.39
C VAL A 86 -31.60 -20.69 36.98
N GLU A 87 -32.39 -21.31 36.11
CA GLU A 87 -33.41 -22.31 36.47
C GLU A 87 -32.77 -23.69 36.62
N GLN A 88 -32.98 -24.34 37.76
CA GLN A 88 -32.65 -25.74 37.97
C GLN A 88 -33.87 -26.61 37.66
N ALA A 89 -33.66 -27.80 37.10
CA ALA A 89 -34.76 -28.74 36.93
C ALA A 89 -34.97 -29.54 38.22
N ASP A 90 -36.23 -29.68 38.64
CA ASP A 90 -36.58 -30.66 39.68
C ASP A 90 -36.40 -32.08 39.12
N GLY A 91 -35.49 -32.87 39.73
CA GLY A 91 -35.25 -34.28 39.42
C GLY A 91 -34.00 -34.58 38.58
N ASP A 92 -33.96 -35.75 37.94
CA ASP A 92 -32.82 -36.33 37.20
C ASP A 92 -32.50 -35.62 35.84
N ARG A 93 -32.83 -34.33 35.75
CA ARG A 93 -32.70 -33.51 34.53
C ARG A 93 -31.43 -32.67 34.58
N GLN A 94 -30.89 -32.38 33.39
CA GLN A 94 -29.63 -31.65 33.21
C GLN A 94 -29.66 -30.27 33.88
N ASP A 95 -28.66 -29.97 34.70
CA ASP A 95 -28.47 -28.65 35.30
C ASP A 95 -28.26 -27.56 34.24
N ALA A 96 -28.60 -26.33 34.59
CA ALA A 96 -28.18 -25.14 33.85
C ALA A 96 -26.75 -24.76 34.27
N TYR A 97 -25.96 -24.26 33.32
CA TYR A 97 -24.57 -23.88 33.55
C TYR A 97 -24.32 -22.43 33.15
N VAL A 98 -23.63 -21.67 34.01
CA VAL A 98 -23.15 -20.33 33.68
C VAL A 98 -21.67 -20.24 34.03
N HIS A 99 -20.84 -20.10 33.01
CA HIS A 99 -19.40 -19.84 33.13
C HIS A 99 -19.16 -18.34 33.01
N ILE A 100 -18.45 -17.74 33.96
CA ILE A 100 -18.19 -16.29 33.99
C ILE A 100 -16.68 -16.06 34.07
N GLY A 101 -16.11 -15.47 33.02
CA GLY A 101 -14.75 -14.94 32.99
C GLY A 101 -14.67 -13.51 33.52
N LEU A 102 -15.60 -12.64 33.13
CA LEU A 102 -15.78 -11.30 33.71
C LEU A 102 -17.19 -10.78 33.45
N LEU A 103 -17.85 -10.24 34.48
CA LEU A 103 -19.20 -9.67 34.41
C LEU A 103 -19.32 -8.47 35.35
N THR A 104 -19.83 -7.35 34.84
CA THR A 104 -20.21 -6.16 35.63
C THR A 104 -21.73 -6.09 35.71
N ILE A 105 -22.30 -5.89 36.90
CA ILE A 105 -23.74 -5.68 37.09
C ILE A 105 -23.96 -4.35 37.82
N GLU A 106 -24.75 -3.46 37.22
CA GLU A 106 -25.21 -2.21 37.81
C GLU A 106 -26.73 -2.27 37.98
N ALA A 107 -27.23 -2.19 39.20
CA ALA A 107 -28.66 -2.25 39.50
C ALA A 107 -29.33 -0.87 39.32
N PRO A 108 -30.66 -0.81 39.09
CA PRO A 108 -31.43 0.43 39.24
C PRO A 108 -31.22 1.07 40.62
N CYS A 109 -31.21 2.42 40.69
CA CYS A 109 -31.11 3.09 41.99
C CYS A 109 -32.28 2.70 42.91
N GLY A 110 -31.94 2.25 44.13
CA GLY A 110 -32.90 1.82 45.15
C GLY A 110 -33.17 0.31 45.19
N THR A 111 -32.55 -0.48 44.31
CA THR A 111 -32.61 -1.95 44.37
C THR A 111 -31.26 -2.57 44.69
N THR A 112 -31.27 -3.80 45.18
CA THR A 112 -30.03 -4.55 45.45
C THR A 112 -29.74 -5.45 44.25
N PRO A 113 -28.55 -5.40 43.64
CA PRO A 113 -28.19 -6.28 42.54
C PRO A 113 -28.27 -7.74 42.99
N LEU A 114 -29.34 -8.43 42.58
CA LEU A 114 -29.59 -9.82 42.96
C LEU A 114 -29.22 -10.76 41.81
N ILE A 115 -28.24 -11.62 42.05
CA ILE A 115 -28.01 -12.83 41.24
C ILE A 115 -28.68 -13.98 41.99
N VAL A 116 -29.67 -14.63 41.38
CA VAL A 116 -30.29 -15.84 41.92
C VAL A 116 -29.82 -17.03 41.08
N ALA A 117 -28.93 -17.84 41.63
CA ALA A 117 -28.46 -19.07 41.02
C ALA A 117 -28.59 -20.22 42.02
N ARG A 118 -29.24 -21.33 41.60
CA ARG A 118 -29.36 -22.54 42.42
C ARG A 118 -28.28 -23.61 42.17
N SER A 119 -27.59 -23.51 41.03
CA SER A 119 -26.32 -24.19 40.77
C SER A 119 -25.43 -23.26 39.94
N LEU A 120 -24.26 -22.93 40.46
CA LEU A 120 -23.32 -22.03 39.78
C LEU A 120 -21.93 -22.69 39.75
N SER A 121 -21.55 -23.20 38.58
CA SER A 121 -20.21 -23.72 38.35
C SER A 121 -19.25 -22.57 37.99
N LEU A 122 -18.71 -21.92 39.01
CA LEU A 122 -17.63 -20.94 38.88
C LEU A 122 -16.30 -21.68 38.68
N VAL A 123 -15.99 -22.05 37.44
CA VAL A 123 -14.65 -22.51 37.07
C VAL A 123 -13.94 -21.39 36.33
N ALA A 124 -13.09 -20.64 37.04
CA ALA A 124 -12.16 -19.71 36.44
C ALA A 124 -10.87 -19.59 37.28
N PRO A 125 -9.68 -19.87 36.71
CA PRO A 125 -8.44 -19.31 37.23
C PRO A 125 -8.47 -17.80 36.92
N GLY A 126 -8.75 -16.97 37.93
CA GLY A 126 -8.74 -15.51 37.78
C GLY A 126 -10.09 -14.80 37.91
N LEU A 127 -11.03 -15.36 38.69
CA LEU A 127 -12.26 -14.66 39.06
C LEU A 127 -11.93 -13.43 39.94
N ALA A 128 -11.79 -12.26 39.32
CA ALA A 128 -12.11 -11.01 39.99
C ALA A 128 -13.61 -10.76 39.72
N VAL A 129 -14.46 -11.04 40.71
CA VAL A 129 -15.75 -10.33 40.79
C VAL A 129 -15.37 -8.90 41.13
N ALA A 130 -14.98 -8.15 40.11
CA ALA A 130 -14.70 -6.73 40.23
C ALA A 130 -16.03 -6.08 40.60
N THR A 131 -16.21 -5.88 41.91
CA THR A 131 -17.30 -5.14 42.54
C THR A 131 -18.70 -5.62 42.13
N LEU A 132 -19.40 -6.28 43.05
CA LEU A 132 -20.81 -5.96 43.29
C LEU A 132 -20.86 -4.50 43.77
N GLY A 133 -20.53 -3.58 42.86
CA GLY A 133 -20.55 -2.15 43.08
C GLY A 133 -21.99 -1.74 42.88
N ALA A 134 -22.76 -1.78 43.95
CA ALA A 134 -23.89 -0.87 44.00
C ALA A 134 -23.27 0.53 44.02
N ASP A 135 -23.20 1.20 42.87
CA ASP A 135 -23.26 2.66 42.85
C ASP A 135 -24.67 3.02 43.36
N ALA A 136 -24.86 2.82 44.66
CA ALA A 136 -26.06 3.22 45.33
C ALA A 136 -26.07 4.74 45.26
N CYS A 137 -27.13 5.31 44.71
CA CYS A 137 -27.49 6.72 44.84
C CYS A 137 -27.58 7.19 46.33
N ASP A 138 -27.19 6.38 47.32
CA ASP A 138 -27.21 6.66 48.75
C ASP A 138 -26.05 5.93 49.47
N ALA A 139 -25.20 6.68 50.19
CA ALA A 139 -24.02 6.17 50.88
C ALA A 139 -24.34 5.19 52.04
N SER A 140 -25.62 5.04 52.39
CA SER A 140 -26.11 4.17 53.45
C SER A 140 -26.42 2.72 53.02
N ALA A 141 -26.41 2.41 51.72
CA ALA A 141 -26.78 1.10 51.16
C ALA A 141 -25.59 0.26 50.64
N GLN A 142 -24.42 0.36 51.29
CA GLN A 142 -23.19 -0.33 50.85
C GLN A 142 -23.15 -1.84 51.13
N SER A 143 -24.21 -2.46 51.65
CA SER A 143 -24.28 -3.91 51.79
C SER A 143 -24.74 -4.54 50.48
N ALA A 144 -23.79 -4.93 49.64
CA ALA A 144 -24.05 -5.80 48.50
C ALA A 144 -24.59 -7.15 49.00
N HIS A 145 -25.85 -7.42 48.72
CA HIS A 145 -26.54 -8.64 49.09
C HIS A 145 -26.57 -9.60 47.90
N ALA A 146 -25.66 -10.59 47.89
CA ALA A 146 -25.72 -11.71 46.96
C ALA A 146 -26.39 -12.90 47.66
N ARG A 147 -27.42 -13.48 47.04
CA ARG A 147 -28.09 -14.71 47.53
C ARG A 147 -27.79 -15.86 46.58
N LEU A 148 -26.71 -16.59 46.87
CA LEU A 148 -26.34 -17.82 46.17
C LEU A 148 -27.11 -18.97 46.83
N LEU A 149 -28.13 -19.51 46.15
CA LEU A 149 -28.95 -20.61 46.67
C LEU A 149 -28.44 -21.96 46.15
N GLY A 150 -27.14 -22.27 46.31
CA GLY A 150 -26.58 -23.54 45.83
C GLY A 150 -25.14 -23.80 46.27
N GLU A 151 -24.71 -25.06 46.19
CA GLU A 151 -23.32 -25.48 46.47
C GLU A 151 -22.35 -24.84 45.44
N ALA A 152 -21.72 -23.72 45.80
CA ALA A 152 -20.65 -23.14 45.00
C ALA A 152 -19.37 -23.95 45.18
N THR A 153 -18.92 -24.67 44.14
CA THR A 153 -17.80 -25.62 44.26
C THR A 153 -16.41 -24.99 44.40
N SER A 154 -16.23 -23.68 44.18
CA SER A 154 -15.01 -22.94 44.59
C SER A 154 -15.11 -21.45 44.29
N LEU A 155 -15.03 -20.58 45.30
CA LEU A 155 -14.68 -19.16 45.10
C LEU A 155 -13.17 -19.00 45.25
N ALA A 156 -12.53 -18.33 44.27
CA ALA A 156 -11.11 -18.03 44.34
C ALA A 156 -10.82 -17.10 45.53
N ARG A 157 -9.82 -17.42 46.34
CA ARG A 157 -9.32 -16.54 47.42
C ARG A 157 -7.99 -15.96 47.01
N CYS A 158 -7.65 -14.77 47.49
CA CYS A 158 -6.34 -14.16 47.31
C CYS A 158 -5.20 -15.11 47.73
N ALA A 159 -5.43 -15.95 48.74
CA ALA A 159 -4.47 -16.90 49.27
C ALA A 159 -4.34 -18.23 48.47
N ASN A 160 -5.30 -18.55 47.59
CA ASN A 160 -5.33 -19.83 46.85
C ASN A 160 -4.68 -19.75 45.47
N ALA A 161 -4.08 -18.61 45.11
CA ALA A 161 -3.21 -18.54 43.95
C ALA A 161 -1.92 -19.33 44.25
N SER A 162 -1.92 -20.63 43.94
CA SER A 162 -0.69 -21.39 43.74
C SER A 162 0.23 -20.61 42.78
N ASP A 163 1.55 -20.76 42.96
CA ASP A 163 2.69 -20.01 42.39
C ASP A 163 2.68 -19.65 40.87
N GLU A 164 1.64 -19.93 40.12
CA GLU A 164 1.59 -19.70 38.68
C GLU A 164 0.91 -18.40 38.23
N LEU A 165 -0.03 -17.79 38.98
CA LEU A 165 -0.55 -16.43 38.67
C LEU A 165 -1.35 -15.81 39.84
N PRO A 166 -0.92 -14.67 40.43
CA PRO A 166 -1.72 -13.96 41.45
C PRO A 166 -3.02 -13.42 40.86
N VAL A 167 -4.14 -13.56 41.59
CA VAL A 167 -5.50 -13.15 41.17
C VAL A 167 -5.56 -11.68 40.74
N CYS A 168 -4.84 -10.80 41.44
CA CYS A 168 -4.78 -9.36 41.15
C CYS A 168 -3.55 -8.96 40.33
N GLY A 169 -2.77 -9.92 39.81
CA GLY A 169 -1.50 -9.65 39.16
C GLY A 169 -0.42 -9.19 40.14
N PRO A 170 0.84 -9.09 39.69
CA PRO A 170 1.98 -8.83 40.57
C PRO A 170 2.08 -7.38 41.08
N ALA A 171 1.31 -6.44 40.51
CA ALA A 171 1.37 -5.01 40.82
C ALA A 171 0.18 -4.50 41.66
N ALA A 172 -0.75 -5.38 42.04
CA ALA A 172 -1.89 -5.02 42.88
C ALA A 172 -1.93 -5.88 44.15
N ALA A 173 -2.23 -5.25 45.26
CA ALA A 173 -2.60 -5.90 46.49
C ALA A 173 -3.96 -6.61 46.31
N CYS A 174 -4.02 -7.88 46.72
CA CYS A 174 -5.25 -8.66 46.76
C CYS A 174 -5.73 -8.75 48.21
N ALA A 175 -6.98 -8.37 48.48
CA ALA A 175 -7.63 -8.50 49.77
C ALA A 175 -8.94 -9.31 49.63
N ASP A 176 -9.14 -10.30 50.48
CA ASP A 176 -10.38 -11.08 50.53
C ASP A 176 -11.49 -10.26 51.21
N THR A 177 -12.59 -10.00 50.50
CA THR A 177 -13.80 -9.33 51.00
C THR A 177 -14.88 -10.35 51.31
N TYR A 178 -15.51 -10.23 52.48
CA TYR A 178 -16.57 -11.12 52.94
C TYR A 178 -17.95 -10.58 52.54
N LEU A 179 -18.70 -11.36 51.76
CA LEU A 179 -20.10 -11.12 51.45
C LEU A 179 -20.96 -11.91 52.44
N ARG A 180 -21.87 -11.21 53.12
CA ARG A 180 -22.88 -11.82 54.00
C ARG A 180 -24.18 -12.04 53.24
N GLU A 181 -24.77 -13.22 53.43
CA GLU A 181 -26.08 -13.55 52.90
C GLU A 181 -27.16 -12.63 53.52
N ALA A 182 -28.05 -12.09 52.70
CA ALA A 182 -29.16 -11.27 53.19
C ALA A 182 -30.27 -12.18 53.72
N THR A 183 -30.33 -12.38 55.03
CA THR A 183 -31.48 -13.05 55.66
C THR A 183 -32.64 -12.06 55.75
N THR A 184 -33.46 -11.95 54.71
CA THR A 184 -34.70 -11.15 54.74
C THR A 184 -35.99 -11.97 54.78
N TYR A 185 -35.94 -13.24 55.22
CA TYR A 185 -37.15 -13.97 55.65
C TYR A 185 -36.87 -14.80 56.90
N PRO A 186 -37.42 -14.43 58.08
CA PRO A 186 -37.35 -15.21 59.30
C PRO A 186 -38.52 -16.19 59.36
N GLU A 187 -38.59 -17.15 58.44
CA GLU A 187 -39.50 -18.27 58.57
C GLU A 187 -38.71 -19.56 58.33
N ASP A 188 -38.61 -20.35 59.39
CA ASP A 188 -37.87 -21.59 59.59
C ASP A 188 -36.36 -21.45 59.91
N GLY A 189 -36.04 -21.75 61.18
CA GLY A 189 -34.74 -21.55 61.82
C GLY A 189 -33.65 -22.52 61.36
N GLY A 190 -33.14 -22.31 60.15
CA GLY A 190 -31.85 -22.83 59.68
C GLY A 190 -30.74 -21.82 59.98
N ASP A 191 -29.82 -22.21 60.87
CA ASP A 191 -28.64 -21.43 61.27
C ASP A 191 -27.47 -21.73 60.32
N ASP A 192 -27.54 -21.22 59.08
CA ASP A 192 -26.42 -21.23 58.14
C ASP A 192 -26.10 -19.79 57.71
N ASP A 193 -25.25 -19.10 58.51
CA ASP A 193 -24.59 -17.83 58.13
C ASP A 193 -23.48 -18.14 57.12
N THR A 194 -23.86 -18.51 55.88
CA THR A 194 -22.92 -18.79 54.80
C THR A 194 -22.21 -17.49 54.38
N THR A 195 -20.99 -17.29 54.88
CA THR A 195 -20.15 -16.15 54.53
C THR A 195 -19.32 -16.48 53.29
N TYR A 196 -19.52 -15.74 52.20
CA TYR A 196 -18.78 -15.92 50.95
C TYR A 196 -17.56 -15.01 50.92
N VAL A 197 -16.45 -15.46 50.35
CA VAL A 197 -15.21 -14.67 50.23
C VAL A 197 -14.94 -14.40 48.75
N VAL A 198 -14.77 -13.12 48.39
CA VAL A 198 -14.41 -12.68 47.05
C VAL A 198 -13.14 -11.82 47.08
N PRO A 199 -12.19 -12.03 46.17
CA PRO A 199 -10.95 -11.28 46.13
C PRO A 199 -11.19 -9.86 45.57
N SER A 200 -10.62 -8.87 46.23
CA SER A 200 -10.62 -7.45 45.87
C SER A 200 -9.20 -7.00 45.52
N CYS A 201 -9.03 -6.29 44.42
CA CYS A 201 -7.72 -5.86 43.94
C CYS A 201 -7.53 -4.35 44.13
N ALA A 202 -6.41 -3.94 44.74
CA ALA A 202 -6.04 -2.55 44.95
C ALA A 202 -4.58 -2.30 44.54
N CYS A 203 -4.32 -1.29 43.71
CA CYS A 203 -2.96 -0.88 43.38
C CYS A 203 -2.48 0.24 44.31
N GLU A 204 -1.22 0.22 44.74
CA GLU A 204 -0.59 1.44 45.29
C GLU A 204 -0.38 2.44 44.15
N ALA A 205 -0.88 3.67 44.30
CA ALA A 205 -0.64 4.71 43.29
C ALA A 205 0.86 5.07 43.25
N PRO A 206 1.48 5.28 42.07
CA PRO A 206 0.94 5.18 40.71
C PRO A 206 1.42 3.88 40.03
N ALA A 207 0.89 2.72 40.41
CA ALA A 207 1.29 1.46 39.78
C ALA A 207 0.57 1.25 38.43
N TYR A 208 1.37 1.05 37.38
CA TYR A 208 0.91 0.59 36.07
C TYR A 208 0.89 -0.94 36.05
N ALA A 209 -0.22 -1.55 35.62
CA ALA A 209 -0.27 -3.01 35.44
C ALA A 209 0.65 -3.45 34.27
N VAL A 210 1.36 -4.57 34.45
CA VAL A 210 2.25 -5.13 33.41
C VAL A 210 1.40 -5.76 32.30
N ARG A 211 1.66 -5.35 31.05
CA ARG A 211 0.91 -5.67 29.80
C ARG A 211 0.49 -7.13 29.58
N SER A 212 1.18 -8.11 30.16
CA SER A 212 0.99 -9.53 29.82
C SER A 212 -0.19 -10.21 30.53
N TYR A 213 -0.79 -9.59 31.54
CA TYR A 213 -1.70 -10.29 32.46
C TYR A 213 -3.14 -9.77 32.50
N PHE A 214 -3.43 -8.61 31.88
CA PHE A 214 -4.77 -8.04 31.90
C PHE A 214 -5.20 -7.59 30.50
N SER A 215 -6.40 -8.03 30.09
CA SER A 215 -7.13 -7.41 28.99
C SER A 215 -7.58 -6.02 29.42
N GLU A 216 -7.37 -5.00 28.60
CA GLU A 216 -7.77 -3.61 28.89
C GLU A 216 -9.27 -3.44 29.07
N ASP A 217 -10.06 -4.37 28.54
CA ASP A 217 -11.51 -4.43 28.68
C ASP A 217 -11.92 -5.11 30.01
N ALA A 218 -10.97 -5.53 30.84
CA ALA A 218 -11.21 -6.46 31.95
C ALA A 218 -11.14 -5.88 33.37
N ALA A 219 -10.85 -4.59 33.56
CA ALA A 219 -10.91 -3.97 34.88
C ALA A 219 -11.52 -2.56 34.81
N PRO A 220 -12.34 -2.14 35.80
CA PRO A 220 -12.87 -0.79 35.89
C PRO A 220 -11.74 0.15 36.32
N PHE A 221 -10.95 0.63 35.36
CA PHE A 221 -9.95 1.66 35.62
C PHE A 221 -10.67 3.01 35.76
N ALA A 222 -11.03 3.38 36.99
CA ALA A 222 -11.73 4.64 37.27
C ALA A 222 -10.75 5.80 37.48
N LEU A 223 -11.15 7.00 37.04
CA LEU A 223 -10.47 8.26 37.36
C LEU A 223 -10.48 8.48 38.88
N GLY A 224 -9.31 8.39 39.52
CA GLY A 224 -9.11 8.79 40.91
C GLY A 224 -9.18 7.69 41.98
N GLN A 225 -9.63 6.48 41.66
CA GLN A 225 -9.59 5.32 42.57
C GLN A 225 -9.38 4.03 41.75
N GLY A 226 -8.13 3.56 41.66
CA GLY A 226 -7.77 2.32 40.93
C GLY A 226 -6.38 2.37 40.29
N CYS A 227 -5.99 1.27 39.63
CA CYS A 227 -4.76 1.21 38.82
C CYS A 227 -4.91 2.12 37.59
N VAL A 228 -3.89 2.91 37.25
CA VAL A 228 -3.91 3.76 36.05
C VAL A 228 -3.30 3.03 34.86
N THR A 229 -3.82 3.30 33.66
CA THR A 229 -3.22 2.83 32.41
C THR A 229 -2.51 4.00 31.72
N PRO A 230 -1.25 3.85 31.26
CA PRO A 230 -0.53 4.96 30.61
C PRO A 230 -1.33 5.48 29.42
N ARG A 231 -1.41 6.80 29.25
CA ARG A 231 -1.99 7.39 28.03
C ARG A 231 -1.16 6.98 26.83
N ARG A 232 -1.80 6.39 25.82
CA ARG A 232 -1.15 5.75 24.68
C ARG A 232 -1.95 5.91 23.39
N GLY A 233 -1.28 5.79 22.25
CA GLY A 233 -1.96 5.69 20.96
C GLY A 233 -2.75 4.39 20.87
N ALA A 234 -3.95 4.46 20.31
CA ALA A 234 -4.83 3.31 20.14
C ALA A 234 -5.10 2.99 18.67
N ALA A 235 -5.31 4.02 17.86
CA ALA A 235 -5.52 3.89 16.43
C ALA A 235 -5.18 5.21 15.76
N ILE A 236 -4.79 5.14 14.49
CA ILE A 236 -4.66 6.32 13.65
C ILE A 236 -5.73 6.25 12.55
N ARG A 237 -6.39 7.38 12.30
CA ARG A 237 -7.46 7.50 11.31
C ARG A 237 -7.21 8.71 10.46
N VAL A 238 -7.71 8.66 9.23
CA VAL A 238 -7.79 9.84 8.37
C VAL A 238 -9.19 10.40 8.52
N ALA A 239 -9.30 11.67 8.89
CA ALA A 239 -10.59 12.32 9.02
C ALA A 239 -11.36 12.21 7.70
N GLU A 240 -12.64 11.87 7.78
CA GLU A 240 -13.56 11.74 6.63
C GLU A 240 -13.23 10.59 5.65
N ALA A 241 -12.24 9.74 5.96
CA ALA A 241 -11.95 8.54 5.19
C ALA A 241 -12.63 7.30 5.77
N VAL A 242 -13.04 6.39 4.89
CA VAL A 242 -13.58 5.07 5.26
C VAL A 242 -12.45 4.09 5.64
N ASP A 243 -11.25 4.32 5.09
CA ASP A 243 -10.08 3.47 5.26
C ASP A 243 -8.98 4.15 6.08
N GLU A 244 -8.10 3.35 6.68
CA GLU A 244 -6.90 3.80 7.42
C GLU A 244 -5.76 4.27 6.48
N SER A 245 -6.00 4.28 5.16
CA SER A 245 -5.03 4.68 4.14
C SER A 245 -5.44 5.96 3.40
N ILE A 246 -4.45 6.74 2.98
CA ILE A 246 -4.66 7.94 2.17
C ILE A 246 -4.40 7.58 0.70
N VAL A 247 -5.47 7.45 -0.09
CA VAL A 247 -5.37 7.27 -1.55
C VAL A 247 -5.78 8.55 -2.26
N LEU A 248 -4.84 9.18 -2.96
CA LEU A 248 -5.04 10.44 -3.66
C LEU A 248 -4.75 10.31 -5.15
N ARG A 249 -5.57 10.98 -5.95
CA ARG A 249 -5.37 11.14 -7.39
C ARG A 249 -5.29 12.64 -7.67
N LEU A 250 -4.08 13.15 -7.82
CA LEU A 250 -3.83 14.56 -7.99
C LEU A 250 -3.35 14.84 -9.42
N ARG A 251 -3.74 16.01 -9.94
CA ARG A 251 -3.48 16.44 -11.30
C ARG A 251 -2.69 17.74 -11.32
N LYS A 252 -1.56 17.75 -12.01
CA LYS A 252 -0.87 18.99 -12.40
C LYS A 252 -1.62 19.67 -13.53
N THR A 253 -1.82 20.97 -13.38
CA THR A 253 -2.32 21.82 -14.48
C THR A 253 -1.17 22.21 -15.40
N ALA A 254 -1.45 22.99 -16.44
CA ALA A 254 -0.42 23.50 -17.34
C ALA A 254 0.52 24.53 -16.68
N THR A 255 0.21 24.99 -15.47
CA THR A 255 0.96 26.08 -14.81
C THR A 255 1.21 25.87 -13.32
N GLU A 256 0.56 24.87 -12.69
CA GLU A 256 0.58 24.74 -11.24
C GLU A 256 0.50 23.27 -10.80
N ALA A 257 1.25 22.95 -9.75
CA ALA A 257 1.15 21.69 -9.03
C ALA A 257 -0.09 21.71 -8.13
N GLN A 258 -0.68 20.54 -7.90
CA GLN A 258 -1.84 20.43 -7.02
C GLN A 258 -1.38 20.03 -5.62
N VAL A 259 -1.97 20.68 -4.62
CA VAL A 259 -1.77 20.40 -3.21
C VAL A 259 -3.11 20.03 -2.59
N VAL A 260 -3.14 18.97 -1.79
CA VAL A 260 -4.34 18.53 -1.07
C VAL A 260 -4.00 18.25 0.39
N GLU A 261 -4.83 18.79 1.28
CA GLU A 261 -4.70 18.59 2.72
C GLU A 261 -5.65 17.49 3.23
N ARG A 262 -5.17 16.74 4.22
CA ARG A 262 -5.90 15.72 4.98
C ARG A 262 -5.61 15.91 6.46
N THR A 263 -6.57 15.56 7.30
CA THR A 263 -6.38 15.59 8.74
C THR A 263 -6.16 14.17 9.24
N LEU A 264 -5.02 13.94 9.90
CA LEU A 264 -4.71 12.72 10.62
C LEU A 264 -5.23 12.84 12.05
N GLN A 265 -5.89 11.81 12.54
CA GLN A 265 -6.42 11.71 13.89
C GLN A 265 -5.81 10.52 14.61
N LEU A 266 -4.98 10.80 15.62
CA LEU A 266 -4.47 9.79 16.53
C LEU A 266 -5.43 9.68 17.71
N ALA A 267 -6.17 8.57 17.78
CA ALA A 267 -7.00 8.24 18.92
C ALA A 267 -6.11 7.82 20.09
N LEU A 268 -6.33 8.45 21.24
CA LEU A 268 -5.66 8.16 22.49
C LEU A 268 -6.55 7.32 23.40
N LYS A 269 -5.93 6.46 24.20
CA LYS A 269 -6.58 5.70 25.26
C LYS A 269 -5.70 5.70 26.51
N GLY A 270 -6.28 5.31 27.64
CA GLY A 270 -5.61 5.22 28.93
C GLY A 270 -6.26 6.15 29.95
N THR A 271 -6.04 5.86 31.24
CA THR A 271 -6.70 6.55 32.36
C THR A 271 -5.73 7.39 33.20
N ASP A 272 -4.45 7.38 32.85
CA ASP A 272 -3.43 8.20 33.51
C ASP A 272 -3.73 9.71 33.38
N SER A 273 -3.57 10.41 34.49
CA SER A 273 -3.66 11.87 34.59
C SER A 273 -2.38 12.59 34.12
N ALA A 274 -1.32 11.85 33.78
CA ALA A 274 -0.15 12.40 33.10
C ALA A 274 -0.41 12.47 31.59
N GLY A 275 -0.13 13.63 30.99
CA GLY A 275 -0.11 13.79 29.53
C GLY A 275 1.05 13.01 28.89
N GLY A 276 1.27 13.20 27.59
CA GLY A 276 2.38 12.57 26.91
C GLY A 276 2.77 13.30 25.64
N GLU A 277 3.69 12.68 24.89
CA GLU A 277 4.23 13.23 23.66
C GLU A 277 4.00 12.26 22.50
N TRP A 278 3.72 12.82 21.34
CA TRP A 278 3.64 12.09 20.07
C TRP A 278 4.61 12.71 19.08
N ARG A 279 5.11 11.88 18.17
CA ARG A 279 6.05 12.31 17.12
C ARG A 279 5.91 11.46 15.87
N VAL A 280 6.04 12.09 14.72
CA VAL A 280 6.24 11.46 13.41
C VAL A 280 7.74 11.24 13.21
N GLN A 281 8.11 10.06 12.71
CA GLN A 281 9.48 9.79 12.28
C GLN A 281 9.73 10.52 10.96
N LEU A 282 10.54 11.58 10.97
CA LEU A 282 10.74 12.45 9.81
C LEU A 282 11.37 11.71 8.62
N GLU A 283 12.18 10.69 8.88
CA GLU A 283 12.77 9.80 7.89
C GLU A 283 11.72 8.99 7.10
N SER A 284 10.53 8.81 7.66
CA SER A 284 9.40 8.12 7.00
C SER A 284 8.59 9.06 6.09
N VAL A 285 8.81 10.37 6.18
CA VAL A 285 8.04 11.38 5.45
C VAL A 285 8.73 11.68 4.12
N PRO A 286 8.12 11.32 2.98
CA PRO A 286 8.71 11.57 1.68
C PRO A 286 8.66 13.08 1.32
N PRO A 287 9.51 13.56 0.40
CA PRO A 287 9.62 14.99 0.07
C PRO A 287 8.34 15.61 -0.53
N TRP A 288 7.41 14.78 -1.01
CA TRP A 288 6.12 15.21 -1.58
C TRP A 288 4.98 15.25 -0.55
N VAL A 289 5.27 14.93 0.72
CA VAL A 289 4.37 15.11 1.86
C VAL A 289 4.96 16.17 2.78
N SER A 290 4.10 17.05 3.29
CA SER A 290 4.46 18.00 4.34
C SER A 290 3.54 17.85 5.55
N LEU A 291 4.13 17.95 6.73
CA LEU A 291 3.48 17.87 8.03
C LEU A 291 3.85 19.15 8.80
N PRO A 292 2.97 20.16 8.85
CA PRO A 292 3.27 21.42 9.53
C PRO A 292 3.58 21.21 11.03
N VAL A 293 2.94 20.19 11.62
CA VAL A 293 3.17 19.75 12.99
C VAL A 293 3.53 18.26 12.97
N ALA A 294 4.80 17.95 13.21
CA ALA A 294 5.32 16.59 13.23
C ALA A 294 5.47 16.01 14.64
N SER A 295 5.26 16.82 15.68
CA SER A 295 5.32 16.39 17.07
C SER A 295 4.52 17.33 17.96
N GLY A 296 4.08 16.83 19.11
CA GLY A 296 3.42 17.66 20.10
C GLY A 296 3.20 16.93 21.41
N ALA A 297 2.76 17.69 22.42
CA ALA A 297 2.27 17.15 23.67
C ALA A 297 0.74 16.99 23.60
N PHE A 298 0.21 16.07 24.40
CA PHE A 298 -1.23 15.92 24.63
C PHE A 298 -1.51 15.92 26.13
N SER A 299 -2.67 16.46 26.47
CA SER A 299 -3.19 16.57 27.83
C SER A 299 -3.92 15.29 28.24
N PRO A 300 -4.15 15.09 29.54
CA PRO A 300 -4.87 13.91 30.05
C PRO A 300 -6.32 13.80 29.54
N SER A 301 -6.94 14.95 29.21
CA SER A 301 -8.30 15.05 28.66
C SER A 301 -8.38 14.81 27.15
N ASP A 302 -7.25 14.70 26.45
CA ASP A 302 -7.24 14.69 25.00
C ASP A 302 -7.48 13.28 24.48
N ASP A 303 -8.69 12.97 24.02
CA ASP A 303 -9.00 11.64 23.46
C ASP A 303 -8.59 11.46 22.01
N VAL A 304 -8.35 12.57 21.30
CA VAL A 304 -7.89 12.57 19.90
C VAL A 304 -6.92 13.73 19.68
N ILE A 305 -5.80 13.44 19.04
CA ILE A 305 -4.88 14.45 18.51
C ILE A 305 -5.12 14.57 17.02
N SER A 306 -5.25 15.80 16.51
CA SER A 306 -5.35 16.06 15.08
C SER A 306 -4.10 16.76 14.56
N THR A 307 -3.57 16.29 13.43
CA THR A 307 -2.51 17.00 12.69
C THR A 307 -2.85 17.05 11.20
N ALA A 308 -2.51 18.15 10.55
CA ALA A 308 -2.69 18.31 9.12
C ALA A 308 -1.53 17.64 8.37
N LEU A 309 -1.86 16.99 7.26
CA LEU A 309 -0.94 16.41 6.30
C LEU A 309 -1.27 17.00 4.93
N SER A 310 -0.27 17.52 4.23
CA SER A 310 -0.43 18.09 2.90
C SER A 310 0.39 17.28 1.89
N VAL A 311 -0.26 16.88 0.80
CA VAL A 311 0.33 16.10 -0.30
C VAL A 311 0.41 16.97 -1.53
N SER A 312 1.59 17.08 -2.13
CA SER A 312 1.85 17.91 -3.31
C SER A 312 2.33 17.08 -4.49
N THR A 313 1.90 17.46 -5.70
CA THR A 313 2.47 16.90 -6.93
C THR A 313 3.74 17.59 -7.40
N ALA A 314 4.18 18.67 -6.74
CA ALA A 314 5.35 19.44 -7.14
C ALA A 314 6.62 18.57 -7.20
N GLY A 315 7.38 18.70 -8.28
CA GLY A 315 8.61 17.93 -8.49
C GLY A 315 8.42 16.43 -8.72
N LEU A 316 7.19 15.93 -8.89
CA LEU A 316 6.91 14.52 -9.16
C LEU A 316 6.57 14.26 -10.63
N ALA A 317 7.21 13.30 -11.28
CA ALA A 317 6.81 12.89 -12.63
C ALA A 317 5.46 12.16 -12.64
N GLU A 318 4.74 12.24 -13.74
CA GLU A 318 3.64 11.30 -14.00
C GLU A 318 4.23 9.91 -14.30
N ARG A 319 3.65 8.87 -13.69
CA ARG A 319 4.08 7.48 -13.89
C ARG A 319 2.92 6.52 -13.68
N ALA A 320 3.02 5.33 -14.29
CA ALA A 320 2.01 4.29 -14.17
C ALA A 320 1.91 3.72 -12.73
N GLU A 321 3.04 3.56 -12.05
CA GLU A 321 3.09 3.09 -10.66
C GLU A 321 2.86 4.25 -9.68
N PRO A 322 1.99 4.13 -8.68
CA PRO A 322 1.75 5.21 -7.73
C PRO A 322 2.98 5.50 -6.85
N TYR A 323 3.07 6.72 -6.33
CA TYR A 323 3.98 7.05 -5.24
C TYR A 323 3.42 6.48 -3.94
N THR A 324 4.25 5.76 -3.19
CA THR A 324 3.85 5.11 -1.94
C THR A 324 4.80 5.54 -0.82
N ALA A 325 4.25 5.73 0.37
CA ALA A 325 5.01 5.97 1.58
C ALA A 325 4.22 5.51 2.80
N ASP A 326 4.93 5.06 3.83
CA ASP A 326 4.38 4.66 5.12
C ASP A 326 4.85 5.67 6.16
N ILE A 327 3.94 6.52 6.64
CA ILE A 327 4.27 7.54 7.64
C ILE A 327 4.16 6.91 9.02
N LEU A 328 5.27 6.92 9.76
CA LEU A 328 5.36 6.29 11.06
C LEU A 328 5.14 7.30 12.18
N VAL A 329 4.16 7.02 13.04
CA VAL A 329 3.81 7.83 14.22
C VAL A 329 4.09 7.03 15.48
N SER A 330 4.75 7.64 16.45
CA SER A 330 5.06 7.04 17.74
C SER A 330 4.55 7.90 18.89
N VAL A 331 4.21 7.25 20.00
CA VAL A 331 3.81 7.88 21.25
C VAL A 331 4.85 7.51 22.31
N ALA A 332 5.34 8.48 23.08
CA ALA A 332 6.48 8.30 23.98
C ALA A 332 6.24 7.21 25.05
N SER A 333 4.99 7.04 25.51
CA SER A 333 4.57 5.99 26.44
C SER A 333 4.60 4.57 25.83
N GLN A 334 4.81 4.46 24.52
CA GLN A 334 4.86 3.21 23.75
C GLN A 334 6.19 3.09 23.01
N ALA A 335 7.30 3.00 23.74
CA ALA A 335 8.66 3.09 23.19
C ALA A 335 8.95 2.17 21.98
N ASN A 336 8.24 1.04 21.83
CA ASN A 336 8.44 0.07 20.76
C ASN A 336 7.24 -0.09 19.80
N ASP A 337 6.14 0.65 19.99
CA ASP A 337 4.98 0.56 19.10
C ASP A 337 4.89 1.80 18.21
N THR A 338 4.74 1.58 16.90
CA THR A 338 4.56 2.63 15.90
C THR A 338 3.30 2.38 15.08
N PHE A 339 2.55 3.44 14.80
CA PHE A 339 1.43 3.41 13.87
C PHE A 339 1.93 3.74 12.48
N SER A 340 1.53 2.95 11.49
CA SER A 340 1.85 3.21 10.08
C SER A 340 0.62 3.74 9.35
N ILE A 341 0.81 4.82 8.59
CA ILE A 341 -0.21 5.37 7.70
C ILE A 341 0.29 5.23 6.26
N ALA A 342 -0.37 4.37 5.48
CA ALA A 342 -0.07 4.21 4.07
C ALA A 342 -0.61 5.41 3.27
N VAL A 343 0.26 6.08 2.52
CA VAL A 343 -0.07 7.16 1.59
C VAL A 343 0.24 6.71 0.18
N VAL A 344 -0.78 6.66 -0.68
CA VAL A 344 -0.72 6.26 -2.08
C VAL A 344 -1.15 7.44 -2.94
N LEU A 345 -0.24 7.95 -3.77
CA LEU A 345 -0.45 9.11 -4.63
C LEU A 345 -0.31 8.72 -6.11
N PHE A 346 -1.38 8.89 -6.87
CA PHE A 346 -1.36 8.88 -8.32
C PHE A 346 -1.24 10.33 -8.83
N VAL A 347 -0.22 10.57 -9.65
CA VAL A 347 0.02 11.88 -10.28
C VAL A 347 -0.38 11.77 -11.75
N SER A 348 -1.25 12.67 -12.21
CA SER A 348 -1.41 12.94 -13.65
C SER A 348 -0.96 14.36 -13.96
N ALA A 349 -0.49 14.60 -15.18
CA ALA A 349 0.01 15.90 -15.59
C ALA A 349 -0.54 16.35 -16.93
N THR A 350 -0.79 17.65 -17.05
CA THR A 350 -1.14 18.25 -18.34
C THR A 350 0.14 18.57 -19.09
N ILE A 351 0.27 18.05 -20.32
CA ILE A 351 1.47 18.24 -21.14
C ILE A 351 1.61 19.73 -21.52
N SER A 352 2.82 20.25 -21.44
CA SER A 352 3.18 21.61 -21.84
C SER A 352 3.97 21.56 -23.14
N ALA A 353 3.43 22.12 -24.22
CA ALA A 353 4.12 22.21 -25.50
C ALA A 353 5.44 22.97 -25.38
N ALA A 354 5.41 24.09 -24.62
CA ALA A 354 6.56 24.96 -24.40
C ALA A 354 7.73 24.32 -23.64
N ASN A 355 7.46 23.26 -22.86
CA ASN A 355 8.49 22.53 -22.11
C ASN A 355 8.83 21.16 -22.71
N SER A 356 8.03 20.70 -23.67
CA SER A 356 8.30 19.46 -24.40
C SER A 356 9.45 19.70 -25.37
N VAL A 357 10.30 18.68 -25.56
CA VAL A 357 11.56 18.81 -26.29
C VAL A 357 11.86 17.57 -27.13
N TRP A 358 12.73 17.73 -28.12
CA TRP A 358 13.29 16.60 -28.85
C TRP A 358 14.17 15.74 -27.92
N GLY A 359 14.23 14.43 -28.18
CA GLY A 359 14.99 13.47 -27.37
C GLY A 359 14.18 12.75 -26.29
N ARG A 360 14.88 11.98 -25.45
CA ARG A 360 14.27 11.06 -24.46
C ARG A 360 14.16 11.63 -23.04
N SER A 361 14.52 12.89 -22.85
CA SER A 361 14.41 13.58 -21.57
C SER A 361 13.86 14.97 -21.76
N CYS A 362 13.21 15.53 -20.75
CA CYS A 362 12.77 16.92 -20.69
C CYS A 362 13.91 17.95 -20.51
N SER A 363 15.14 17.54 -20.84
CA SER A 363 16.29 18.42 -20.95
C SER A 363 16.49 18.78 -22.42
N PRO A 364 16.73 20.06 -22.74
CA PRO A 364 16.86 20.50 -24.13
C PRO A 364 17.98 19.72 -24.83
N PHE A 365 17.65 19.18 -26.00
CA PHE A 365 18.63 18.52 -26.86
C PHE A 365 19.60 19.57 -27.42
N GLY A 366 20.87 19.21 -27.61
CA GLY A 366 21.87 20.12 -28.18
C GLY A 366 21.45 20.58 -29.58
N ALA A 367 21.05 21.84 -29.73
CA ALA A 367 20.41 22.43 -30.90
C ALA A 367 21.26 22.50 -32.20
N HIS A 368 22.41 21.81 -32.25
CA HIS A 368 23.40 22.00 -33.31
C HIS A 368 23.74 20.73 -34.10
N GLU A 369 23.26 19.56 -33.69
CA GLU A 369 23.53 18.32 -34.41
C GLU A 369 22.43 18.03 -35.45
N LYS A 370 22.83 17.85 -36.71
CA LYS A 370 21.91 17.39 -37.77
C LYS A 370 21.67 15.91 -37.56
N LEU A 371 20.41 15.51 -37.37
CA LEU A 371 20.06 14.10 -37.24
C LEU A 371 20.13 13.43 -38.61
N PRO A 372 21.01 12.42 -38.82
CA PRO A 372 21.05 11.69 -40.08
C PRO A 372 19.87 10.73 -40.17
N LEU A 373 19.12 10.77 -41.28
CA LEU A 373 18.11 9.77 -41.64
C LEU A 373 18.46 9.13 -42.99
N VAL A 374 18.15 7.84 -43.16
CA VAL A 374 18.42 7.13 -44.40
C VAL A 374 17.23 7.28 -45.35
N TRP A 375 17.51 7.65 -46.61
CA TRP A 375 16.48 7.77 -47.63
C TRP A 375 15.79 6.43 -47.91
N GLY A 376 14.46 6.42 -47.96
CA GLY A 376 13.64 5.23 -48.20
C GLY A 376 13.47 4.31 -46.98
N GLU A 377 14.17 4.56 -45.87
CA GLU A 377 13.99 3.82 -44.62
C GLU A 377 13.10 4.59 -43.64
N GLN A 378 12.36 3.85 -42.80
CA GLN A 378 11.58 4.45 -41.73
C GLN A 378 12.50 4.90 -40.59
N GLY A 379 12.55 6.20 -40.35
CA GLY A 379 13.23 6.80 -39.22
C GLY A 379 12.30 6.99 -38.02
N HIS A 380 12.84 6.81 -36.81
CA HIS A 380 12.16 7.13 -35.56
C HIS A 380 12.93 8.22 -34.82
N VAL A 381 12.29 9.36 -34.62
CA VAL A 381 12.87 10.51 -33.91
C VAL A 381 12.20 10.64 -32.55
N PRO A 382 12.87 10.34 -31.43
CA PRO A 382 12.26 10.41 -30.12
C PRO A 382 12.01 11.85 -29.70
N PHE A 383 10.94 12.08 -28.94
CA PHE A 383 10.66 13.34 -28.25
C PHE A 383 10.05 13.06 -26.88
N SER A 384 10.14 14.04 -25.99
CA SER A 384 9.64 13.93 -24.63
C SER A 384 8.50 14.91 -24.41
N ALA A 385 7.34 14.37 -24.05
CA ALA A 385 6.21 15.14 -23.57
C ALA A 385 6.46 15.49 -22.10
N CYS A 386 6.43 16.79 -21.79
CA CYS A 386 6.85 17.31 -20.50
C CYS A 386 5.76 18.17 -19.88
N ASP A 387 5.64 18.15 -18.55
CA ASP A 387 4.74 19.04 -17.83
C ASP A 387 5.34 20.46 -17.63
N PHE A 388 4.65 21.30 -16.86
CA PHE A 388 5.08 22.67 -16.62
C PHE A 388 6.39 22.77 -15.79
N GLU A 389 6.74 21.72 -15.04
CA GLU A 389 7.98 21.60 -14.26
C GLU A 389 9.11 20.90 -15.04
N ARG A 390 8.90 20.63 -16.33
CA ARG A 390 9.81 19.85 -17.20
C ARG A 390 10.03 18.42 -16.69
N MET A 391 8.99 17.82 -16.11
CA MET A 391 8.99 16.40 -15.77
C MET A 391 8.34 15.59 -16.90
N PRO A 392 8.84 14.40 -17.22
CA PRO A 392 8.27 13.57 -18.28
C PRO A 392 6.85 13.11 -17.92
N THR A 393 6.00 13.06 -18.93
CA THR A 393 4.67 12.46 -18.84
C THR A 393 4.67 11.07 -19.48
N SER A 394 3.85 10.16 -18.95
CA SER A 394 3.85 8.74 -19.35
C SER A 394 2.58 8.31 -20.07
N LEU A 395 1.62 9.22 -20.29
CA LEU A 395 0.37 8.93 -20.97
C LEU A 395 0.40 9.26 -22.47
N PRO A 396 -0.17 8.39 -23.32
CA PRO A 396 -0.35 8.70 -24.73
C PRO A 396 -1.31 9.88 -24.92
N LEU A 397 -1.16 10.58 -26.04
CA LEU A 397 -2.11 11.60 -26.51
C LEU A 397 -2.72 11.19 -27.86
N PRO A 398 -3.99 11.53 -28.11
CA PRO A 398 -4.95 12.10 -27.16
C PRO A 398 -5.40 11.07 -26.10
N ASN A 399 -5.81 11.54 -24.92
CA ASN A 399 -6.42 10.71 -23.87
C ASN A 399 -7.67 11.37 -23.26
N LEU A 400 -8.27 10.74 -22.26
CA LEU A 400 -9.49 11.24 -21.61
C LEU A 400 -9.31 12.61 -20.93
N GLN A 401 -8.10 12.93 -20.48
CA GLN A 401 -7.77 14.15 -19.72
C GLN A 401 -7.24 15.28 -20.61
N ASP A 402 -6.65 14.92 -21.76
CA ASP A 402 -6.11 15.86 -22.74
C ASP A 402 -6.42 15.38 -24.17
N ARG A 403 -7.27 16.13 -24.86
CA ARG A 403 -7.75 15.80 -26.21
C ARG A 403 -6.87 16.35 -27.32
N ARG A 404 -5.80 17.09 -26.99
CA ARG A 404 -4.86 17.59 -28.00
C ARG A 404 -4.14 16.41 -28.66
N ALA A 405 -3.73 16.62 -29.90
CA ALA A 405 -2.97 15.64 -30.67
C ALA A 405 -1.63 16.25 -31.10
N TRP A 406 -0.63 15.38 -31.21
CA TRP A 406 0.65 15.73 -31.81
C TRP A 406 0.50 15.88 -33.32
N ARG A 407 1.23 16.83 -33.88
CA ARG A 407 1.36 17.02 -35.32
C ARG A 407 2.82 17.21 -35.67
N ALA A 408 3.37 16.32 -36.49
CA ALA A 408 4.74 16.42 -36.96
C ALA A 408 4.76 16.75 -38.47
N VAL A 409 5.63 17.68 -38.86
CA VAL A 409 5.77 18.12 -40.25
C VAL A 409 7.24 18.21 -40.61
N LEU A 410 7.62 17.54 -41.70
CA LEU A 410 8.96 17.60 -42.27
C LEU A 410 8.95 18.60 -43.43
N THR A 411 9.75 19.65 -43.36
CA THR A 411 9.81 20.71 -44.39
C THR A 411 11.19 20.75 -45.03
N SER A 412 11.25 20.64 -46.36
CA SER A 412 12.50 20.75 -47.11
C SER A 412 13.07 22.17 -47.03
N VAL A 413 14.36 22.29 -46.71
CA VAL A 413 15.04 23.59 -46.61
C VAL A 413 15.17 24.25 -48.00
N SER A 414 15.41 23.45 -49.04
CA SER A 414 15.64 23.94 -50.40
C SER A 414 14.36 24.27 -51.15
N SER A 415 13.36 23.38 -51.11
CA SER A 415 12.12 23.53 -51.89
C SER A 415 10.95 24.14 -51.10
N ARG A 416 11.05 24.19 -49.77
CA ARG A 416 9.95 24.53 -48.85
C ARG A 416 8.72 23.62 -48.96
N ALA A 417 8.87 22.46 -49.59
CA ALA A 417 7.82 21.43 -49.60
C ALA A 417 7.67 20.82 -48.19
N SER A 418 6.43 20.66 -47.73
CA SER A 418 6.10 20.07 -46.43
C SER A 418 5.46 18.70 -46.59
N PHE A 419 5.85 17.78 -45.73
CA PHE A 419 5.41 16.39 -45.71
C PHE A 419 4.93 16.03 -44.31
N ALA A 420 3.76 15.39 -44.21
CA ALA A 420 3.25 14.95 -42.92
C ALA A 420 4.08 13.77 -42.39
N ALA A 421 4.40 13.79 -41.10
CA ALA A 421 4.99 12.68 -40.38
C ALA A 421 3.98 12.13 -39.36
N SER A 422 4.05 10.84 -39.06
CA SER A 422 3.20 10.24 -38.01
C SER A 422 3.89 10.35 -36.66
N THR A 423 3.08 10.41 -35.61
CA THR A 423 3.54 10.42 -34.23
C THR A 423 2.96 9.21 -33.53
N ASP A 424 3.79 8.49 -32.81
CA ASP A 424 3.45 7.21 -32.19
C ASP A 424 3.88 7.22 -30.71
N PHE A 425 3.30 6.30 -29.94
CA PHE A 425 3.65 6.07 -28.54
C PHE A 425 3.78 4.56 -28.29
N SER A 426 4.95 4.13 -27.83
CA SER A 426 5.23 2.73 -27.53
C SER A 426 6.18 2.63 -26.34
N ALA A 427 5.93 1.66 -25.46
CA ALA A 427 6.78 1.37 -24.30
C ALA A 427 7.10 2.59 -23.40
N GLY A 428 6.19 3.56 -23.31
CA GLY A 428 6.38 4.77 -22.49
C GLY A 428 7.12 5.91 -23.19
N GLU A 429 7.51 5.74 -24.46
CA GLU A 429 8.24 6.76 -25.23
C GLU A 429 7.40 7.28 -26.40
N HIS A 430 7.54 8.58 -26.69
CA HIS A 430 6.97 9.20 -27.88
C HIS A 430 8.02 9.31 -28.99
N TYR A 431 7.60 9.08 -30.22
CA TYR A 431 8.47 9.25 -31.39
C TYR A 431 7.69 9.73 -32.61
N VAL A 432 8.41 10.44 -33.48
CA VAL A 432 7.96 10.76 -34.83
C VAL A 432 8.47 9.67 -35.75
N SER A 433 7.55 9.02 -36.45
CA SER A 433 7.84 8.06 -37.51
C SER A 433 7.73 8.75 -38.87
N LEU A 434 8.78 8.68 -39.67
CA LEU A 434 8.77 9.28 -41.01
C LEU A 434 9.64 8.49 -41.98
N VAL A 435 9.23 8.49 -43.25
CA VAL A 435 10.04 7.99 -44.38
C VAL A 435 10.42 9.22 -45.21
N PRO A 436 11.72 9.59 -45.27
CA PRO A 436 12.12 10.79 -45.98
C PRO A 436 11.77 10.71 -47.48
N PRO A 437 11.05 11.69 -48.04
CA PRO A 437 10.58 11.63 -49.42
C PRO A 437 11.69 11.88 -50.45
N ALA A 438 12.74 12.60 -50.06
CA ALA A 438 13.88 12.94 -50.90
C ALA A 438 15.13 13.15 -50.04
N MET A 439 16.30 13.14 -50.66
CA MET A 439 17.56 13.49 -50.00
C MET A 439 17.69 15.00 -49.72
N GLY A 440 18.60 15.34 -48.81
CA GLY A 440 18.97 16.72 -48.51
C GLY A 440 18.64 17.15 -47.09
N GLU A 441 18.56 18.46 -46.88
CA GLU A 441 18.30 19.05 -45.56
C GLU A 441 16.82 19.36 -45.36
N PHE A 442 16.33 19.00 -44.18
CA PHE A 442 14.95 19.21 -43.75
C PHE A 442 14.90 19.81 -42.34
N GLU A 443 13.80 20.49 -42.06
CA GLU A 443 13.40 20.93 -40.73
C GLU A 443 12.19 20.10 -40.30
N LEU A 444 12.34 19.33 -39.22
CA LEU A 444 11.26 18.59 -38.60
C LEU A 444 10.67 19.44 -37.48
N SER A 445 9.41 19.88 -37.64
CA SER A 445 8.66 20.57 -36.59
C SER A 445 7.66 19.64 -35.92
N LEU A 446 7.40 19.88 -34.64
CA LEU A 446 6.42 19.19 -33.84
C LEU A 446 5.52 20.22 -33.17
N GLU A 447 4.22 19.97 -33.15
CA GLU A 447 3.22 20.83 -32.54
C GLU A 447 2.28 19.99 -31.67
N LEU A 448 1.76 20.60 -30.60
CA LEU A 448 0.72 20.04 -29.75
C LEU A 448 -0.48 20.98 -29.73
N GLY A 449 -1.59 20.58 -30.35
CA GLY A 449 -2.79 21.42 -30.41
C GLY A 449 -2.57 22.78 -31.08
N GLY A 450 -1.58 22.89 -31.99
CA GLY A 450 -1.20 24.11 -32.69
C GLY A 450 -0.10 24.94 -32.01
N GLU A 451 0.38 24.53 -30.83
CA GLU A 451 1.53 25.17 -30.19
C GLU A 451 2.84 24.44 -30.57
N PRO A 452 3.91 25.16 -30.93
CA PRO A 452 5.17 24.55 -31.30
C PRO A 452 5.86 23.89 -30.10
N VAL A 453 6.50 22.76 -30.36
CA VAL A 453 7.30 21.98 -29.41
C VAL A 453 8.75 22.19 -29.76
N ASP A 454 9.46 22.93 -28.89
CA ASP A 454 10.88 23.27 -29.08
C ASP A 454 11.16 23.98 -30.43
N ALA A 455 12.43 24.19 -30.74
CA ALA A 455 12.85 24.59 -32.07
C ALA A 455 12.74 23.42 -33.08
N PRO A 456 12.54 23.70 -34.38
CA PRO A 456 12.57 22.67 -35.41
C PRO A 456 13.91 21.91 -35.41
N LEU A 457 13.84 20.58 -35.45
CA LEU A 457 15.02 19.71 -35.51
C LEU A 457 15.56 19.68 -36.94
N ARG A 458 16.88 19.90 -37.09
CA ARG A 458 17.54 19.79 -38.39
C ARG A 458 17.82 18.32 -38.72
N VAL A 459 17.34 17.89 -39.87
CA VAL A 459 17.46 16.52 -40.35
C VAL A 459 18.27 16.53 -41.65
N LEU A 460 19.25 15.64 -41.74
CA LEU A 460 20.02 15.40 -42.97
C LEU A 460 19.68 14.02 -43.50
N VAL A 461 19.04 13.98 -44.67
CA VAL A 461 18.70 12.72 -45.32
C VAL A 461 19.86 12.28 -46.20
N VAL A 462 20.45 11.13 -45.87
CA VAL A 462 21.62 10.55 -46.53
C VAL A 462 21.24 9.27 -47.29
N CYS A 463 22.12 8.87 -48.20
CA CYS A 463 21.97 7.60 -48.88
C CYS A 463 22.21 6.39 -47.95
N PRO A 464 21.56 5.25 -48.21
CA PRO A 464 21.88 3.98 -47.56
C PRO A 464 23.38 3.63 -47.67
N PRO A 465 23.89 2.75 -46.80
CA PRO A 465 25.29 2.30 -46.87
C PRO A 465 25.69 1.87 -48.29
N TRP A 466 26.91 2.24 -48.70
CA TRP A 466 27.50 1.93 -50.02
C TRP A 466 26.84 2.58 -51.23
N SER A 467 25.86 3.47 -51.01
CA SER A 467 25.28 4.31 -52.04
C SER A 467 25.66 5.78 -51.86
N VAL A 468 25.65 6.53 -52.95
CA VAL A 468 25.98 7.96 -52.99
C VAL A 468 24.88 8.73 -53.71
N PRO A 469 24.71 10.02 -53.40
CA PRO A 469 23.73 10.86 -54.08
C PRO A 469 23.99 10.96 -55.58
N MET A 470 22.95 10.84 -56.39
CA MET A 470 22.99 11.03 -57.83
C MET A 470 22.38 12.38 -58.25
N ALA A 471 22.65 12.80 -59.49
CA ALA A 471 22.18 14.08 -60.04
C ALA A 471 20.66 14.17 -60.21
N ASP A 472 19.96 13.04 -60.28
CA ASP A 472 18.49 12.95 -60.35
C ASP A 472 17.82 13.09 -58.97
N GLY A 473 18.60 13.24 -57.90
CA GLY A 473 18.10 13.34 -56.53
C GLY A 473 17.81 11.99 -55.86
N GLY A 474 18.15 10.87 -56.51
CA GLY A 474 18.11 9.52 -55.94
C GLY A 474 19.47 9.02 -55.45
N CYS A 475 19.50 7.84 -54.85
CA CYS A 475 20.75 7.17 -54.45
C CYS A 475 21.16 6.13 -55.50
N GLY A 476 22.46 6.04 -55.77
CA GLY A 476 23.03 4.99 -56.60
C GLY A 476 24.25 4.35 -55.98
N CYS A 477 24.62 3.16 -56.43
CA CYS A 477 25.75 2.43 -55.84
C CYS A 477 27.06 3.13 -56.15
N SER A 478 27.91 3.26 -55.11
CA SER A 478 29.24 3.85 -55.22
C SER A 478 30.15 3.03 -56.16
N ALA A 479 31.28 3.63 -56.57
CA ALA A 479 32.26 2.93 -57.39
C ALA A 479 32.71 1.63 -56.71
N GLY A 480 32.76 0.53 -57.48
CA GLY A 480 33.01 -0.82 -56.97
C GLY A 480 31.79 -1.58 -56.42
N TYR A 481 30.58 -1.00 -56.47
CA TYR A 481 29.34 -1.65 -56.02
C TYR A 481 28.24 -1.64 -57.10
N GLU A 482 27.47 -2.74 -57.20
CA GLU A 482 26.29 -2.87 -58.07
C GLU A 482 24.97 -3.00 -57.28
N PRO A 483 23.83 -2.67 -57.90
CA PRO A 483 22.52 -2.87 -57.27
C PRO A 483 22.25 -4.35 -56.96
N ALA A 484 21.75 -4.61 -55.76
CA ALA A 484 21.35 -5.91 -55.25
C ALA A 484 19.96 -5.81 -54.59
N PRO A 485 19.26 -6.93 -54.33
CA PRO A 485 17.93 -6.92 -53.72
C PRO A 485 17.85 -6.20 -52.36
N THR A 486 18.95 -6.13 -51.62
CA THR A 486 19.05 -5.50 -50.29
C THR A 486 19.92 -4.23 -50.29
N GLY A 487 20.09 -3.57 -51.44
CA GLY A 487 20.86 -2.32 -51.56
C GLY A 487 22.00 -2.42 -52.56
N CYS A 488 23.23 -2.15 -52.13
CA CYS A 488 24.42 -2.22 -52.98
C CYS A 488 25.34 -3.35 -52.52
N ALA A 489 25.81 -4.16 -53.46
CA ALA A 489 26.75 -5.26 -53.22
C ALA A 489 28.08 -4.98 -53.93
N PRO A 490 29.22 -5.42 -53.37
CA PRO A 490 30.50 -5.27 -54.04
C PRO A 490 30.49 -6.01 -55.38
N CYS A 491 31.18 -5.45 -56.39
CA CYS A 491 31.28 -6.08 -57.69
C CYS A 491 31.80 -7.53 -57.59
N PRO A 492 31.21 -8.47 -58.35
CA PRO A 492 31.75 -9.83 -58.48
C PRO A 492 33.20 -9.81 -58.96
N ALA A 493 33.96 -10.84 -58.57
CA ALA A 493 35.36 -10.97 -59.00
C ALA A 493 35.49 -10.92 -60.53
N GLY A 494 36.41 -10.09 -61.04
CA GLY A 494 36.63 -9.88 -62.48
C GLY A 494 35.74 -8.81 -63.11
N LYS A 495 34.87 -8.16 -62.33
CA LYS A 495 34.06 -7.02 -62.77
C LYS A 495 34.47 -5.74 -62.05
N LYS A 496 34.27 -4.60 -62.70
CA LYS A 496 34.55 -3.29 -62.12
C LYS A 496 33.44 -2.29 -62.42
N LYS A 497 33.48 -1.20 -61.66
CA LYS A 497 32.61 -0.05 -61.83
C LYS A 497 33.33 1.20 -61.36
N ASP A 498 33.66 2.07 -62.31
CA ASP A 498 34.56 3.20 -62.08
C ASP A 498 33.82 4.47 -61.60
N SER A 499 32.49 4.50 -61.72
CA SER A 499 31.64 5.64 -61.34
C SER A 499 30.45 5.19 -60.50
N ALA A 500 29.88 6.13 -59.75
CA ALA A 500 28.63 5.90 -59.06
C ALA A 500 27.46 5.90 -60.06
N SER A 501 26.68 4.82 -60.08
CA SER A 501 25.50 4.70 -60.95
C SER A 501 24.57 3.58 -60.46
N ASN A 502 23.43 3.40 -61.12
CA ASN A 502 22.54 2.25 -60.93
C ASN A 502 22.79 1.11 -61.92
N GLU A 503 23.93 1.14 -62.61
CA GLU A 503 24.29 0.10 -63.57
C GLU A 503 24.98 -1.09 -62.87
N GLN A 504 24.87 -2.26 -63.48
CA GLN A 504 25.59 -3.47 -63.06
C GLN A 504 27.09 -3.30 -63.30
N CYS A 505 27.92 -4.06 -62.59
CA CYS A 505 29.36 -4.03 -62.85
C CYS A 505 29.65 -4.62 -64.24
N GLU A 506 30.54 -3.95 -64.98
CA GLU A 506 30.99 -4.40 -66.29
C GLU A 506 32.18 -5.35 -66.14
N GLU A 507 32.36 -6.25 -67.11
CA GLU A 507 33.59 -7.05 -67.14
C GLU A 507 34.79 -6.12 -67.23
N ASP A 508 35.82 -6.39 -66.42
CA ASP A 508 37.07 -5.64 -66.51
C ASP A 508 37.82 -6.06 -67.77
N LEU A 509 37.37 -5.53 -68.91
CA LEU A 509 38.01 -5.65 -70.21
C LEU A 509 39.24 -4.75 -70.29
N THR A 510 39.87 -4.37 -69.16
CA THR A 510 41.25 -3.87 -69.24
C THR A 510 42.03 -4.93 -69.97
N PRO A 511 42.42 -4.65 -71.23
CA PRO A 511 43.11 -5.67 -71.99
C PRO A 511 44.41 -5.84 -71.24
N LEU A 512 44.78 -7.09 -71.03
CA LEU A 512 46.04 -7.51 -70.46
C LEU A 512 47.18 -7.11 -71.44
N PHE A 513 47.32 -5.82 -71.74
CA PHE A 513 48.36 -5.22 -72.58
C PHE A 513 49.71 -5.17 -71.84
N VAL A 514 49.80 -5.75 -70.65
CA VAL A 514 51.06 -5.91 -69.90
C VAL A 514 51.88 -7.12 -70.41
N GLY A 515 51.36 -7.94 -71.32
CA GLY A 515 52.08 -9.12 -71.84
C GLY A 515 52.95 -8.94 -73.09
N ILE A 516 52.76 -7.88 -73.90
CA ILE A 516 53.33 -7.86 -75.27
C ILE A 516 54.48 -6.84 -75.45
N SER A 517 54.63 -5.83 -74.59
CA SER A 517 55.74 -4.87 -74.71
C SER A 517 57.07 -5.39 -74.16
N VAL A 518 57.04 -6.31 -73.18
CA VAL A 518 58.26 -6.93 -72.64
C VAL A 518 58.78 -8.02 -73.59
N GLY A 519 57.88 -8.76 -74.25
CA GLY A 519 58.23 -9.78 -75.24
C GLY A 519 58.94 -9.22 -76.47
N THR A 520 58.47 -8.10 -77.01
CA THR A 520 59.10 -7.44 -78.18
C THR A 520 60.40 -6.74 -77.81
N SER A 521 60.49 -6.15 -76.61
CA SER A 521 61.73 -5.53 -76.11
C SER A 521 62.84 -6.56 -75.83
N LEU A 522 62.50 -7.71 -75.25
CA LEU A 522 63.47 -8.81 -75.06
C LEU A 522 63.93 -9.41 -76.40
N LEU A 523 63.03 -9.57 -77.37
CA LEU A 523 63.39 -10.10 -78.69
C LEU A 523 64.35 -9.15 -79.44
N LEU A 524 64.15 -7.84 -79.33
CA LEU A 524 65.09 -6.84 -79.88
C LEU A 524 66.43 -6.83 -79.17
N ILE A 525 66.45 -7.00 -77.84
CA ILE A 525 67.70 -7.11 -77.07
C ILE A 525 68.45 -8.41 -77.44
N PHE A 526 67.77 -9.55 -77.54
CA PHE A 526 68.40 -10.80 -77.97
C PHE A 526 68.90 -10.74 -79.42
N ALA A 527 68.16 -10.10 -80.33
CA ALA A 527 68.61 -9.88 -81.71
C ALA A 527 69.85 -8.96 -81.77
N ALA A 528 69.88 -7.89 -80.97
CA ALA A 528 71.03 -6.99 -80.88
C ALA A 528 72.27 -7.69 -80.29
N VAL A 529 72.10 -8.49 -79.24
CA VAL A 529 73.19 -9.29 -78.63
C VAL A 529 73.70 -10.35 -79.61
N ALA A 530 72.82 -11.05 -80.32
CA ALA A 530 73.22 -12.03 -81.34
C ALA A 530 73.98 -11.36 -82.51
N PHE A 531 73.54 -10.17 -82.94
CA PHE A 531 74.23 -9.40 -83.98
C PHE A 531 75.62 -8.95 -83.52
N PHE A 532 75.74 -8.43 -82.30
CA PHE A 532 77.04 -8.00 -81.73
C PHE A 532 78.00 -9.17 -81.52
N TRP A 533 77.49 -10.32 -81.08
CA TRP A 533 78.29 -11.53 -80.91
C TRP A 533 78.81 -12.04 -82.26
N ARG A 534 77.94 -12.10 -83.29
CA ARG A 534 78.33 -12.50 -84.65
C ARG A 534 79.34 -11.52 -85.27
N TRP A 535 79.21 -10.22 -85.02
CA TRP A 535 80.18 -9.21 -85.46
C TRP A 535 81.54 -9.35 -84.77
N ARG A 536 81.55 -9.65 -83.46
CA ARG A 536 82.78 -9.82 -82.68
C ARG A 536 83.53 -11.10 -83.07
N VAL A 537 82.82 -12.20 -83.32
CA VAL A 537 83.40 -13.46 -83.83
C VAL A 537 83.92 -13.29 -85.26
N GLY A 538 83.23 -12.50 -86.11
CA GLY A 538 83.71 -12.15 -87.44
C GLY A 538 85.02 -11.35 -87.44
N LYS A 539 85.17 -10.37 -86.53
CA LYS A 539 86.41 -9.59 -86.37
C LYS A 539 87.59 -10.40 -85.83
N GLN A 540 87.37 -11.47 -85.06
CA GLN A 540 88.46 -12.33 -84.60
C GLN A 540 88.97 -13.28 -85.69
N ARG A 541 88.13 -13.70 -86.65
CA ARG A 541 88.59 -14.48 -87.81
C ARG A 541 89.44 -13.67 -88.80
N ILE A 542 89.21 -12.36 -88.92
CA ILE A 542 90.02 -11.48 -89.79
C ILE A 542 91.40 -11.16 -89.16
N LYS A 543 91.53 -11.20 -87.82
CA LYS A 543 92.83 -11.04 -87.15
C LYS A 543 93.69 -12.32 -87.14
N ALA A 544 93.09 -13.50 -87.33
CA ALA A 544 93.83 -14.76 -87.46
C ALA A 544 94.36 -15.03 -88.88
N ALA A 545 93.87 -14.33 -89.91
CA ALA A 545 94.32 -14.47 -91.30
C ALA A 545 95.44 -13.48 -91.71
N LYS A 546 95.99 -12.71 -90.76
CA LYS A 546 97.08 -11.74 -91.00
C LYS A 546 98.41 -12.10 -90.33
N GLN A 547 98.57 -13.38 -89.95
CA GLN A 547 99.81 -13.92 -89.38
C GLN A 547 100.39 -15.13 -90.16
N VAL A 548 99.87 -15.38 -91.37
CA VAL A 548 100.52 -16.23 -92.37
C VAL A 548 100.37 -15.52 -93.71
N VAL A 549 101.51 -15.22 -94.34
CA VAL A 549 101.77 -14.35 -95.50
C VAL A 549 102.11 -12.90 -95.15
#